data_AF-A0A2W2M0L5-F1
#
_entry.id   AF-A0A2W2M0L5-F1
#
_cell.length_a   1.000
_cell.length_b   1.000
_cell.length_c   1.000
_cell.angle_alpha   90.00
_cell.angle_beta   90.00
_cell.angle_gamma   90.00
#
_symmetry.space_group_name_H-M   'P 1'
#
loop_
_entity.id
_entity.type
_entity.pdbx_description
1 polymer ?
#
loop_
_entity_poly.entity_id
_entity_poly.type
_entity_poly.pdbx_seq_one_letter_code
_entity_poly.pdbx_strand_id
1 'polypeptide(L)'
;MGFTIGGMREIRSGTRRRGRSYRSSECTAVAEYTGLWGWDVVRGARAVGGACSCGRTDCPAPGAHPLEFAPGIPAGATLDEVSRAWAELPGASVMLAVGRAFDVIEVAEPAGRRALARLERMGLPLGPVTATPEGRAHFFVSPGAAAELPALLYRLGWDDPASLDLRGLG
;
A
#
# COMPACT_ATOMS: atom_id res chain seq x y z
N MET A 1 -18.15 -13.11 -36.01
CA MET A 1 -19.19 -12.29 -35.35
C MET A 1 -19.93 -13.19 -34.39
N GLY A 2 -19.87 -13.13 -33.06
CA GLY A 2 -19.06 -12.43 -32.07
C GLY A 2 -19.37 -13.16 -30.74
N PHE A 3 -18.40 -13.29 -29.84
CA PHE A 3 -18.66 -13.79 -28.47
C PHE A 3 -18.32 -12.68 -27.48
N THR A 4 -19.31 -12.36 -26.65
CA THR A 4 -19.33 -11.29 -25.67
C THR A 4 -18.53 -11.64 -24.43
N ILE A 5 -17.77 -10.64 -23.95
CA ILE A 5 -17.02 -10.62 -22.70
C ILE A 5 -18.01 -10.40 -21.54
N GLY A 6 -18.09 -11.34 -20.60
CA GLY A 6 -18.72 -11.15 -19.31
C GLY A 6 -17.66 -10.96 -18.22
N GLY A 7 -17.36 -9.70 -17.90
CA GLY A 7 -16.41 -9.33 -16.85
C GLY A 7 -16.94 -9.65 -15.45
N MET A 8 -16.21 -10.50 -14.72
CA MET A 8 -16.39 -10.70 -13.29
C MET A 8 -15.72 -9.55 -12.53
N ARG A 9 -16.52 -8.58 -12.08
CA ARG A 9 -16.14 -7.64 -11.01
C ARG A 9 -16.36 -8.35 -9.68
N GLU A 10 -15.32 -8.86 -9.06
CA GLU A 10 -15.38 -9.21 -7.64
C GLU A 10 -15.13 -7.97 -6.79
N ILE A 11 -16.22 -7.33 -6.35
CA ILE A 11 -16.18 -6.45 -5.18
C ILE A 11 -16.22 -7.35 -3.95
N ARG A 12 -15.06 -7.63 -3.36
CA ARG A 12 -14.99 -8.37 -2.09
C ARG A 12 -15.32 -7.44 -0.92
N SER A 13 -16.60 -7.40 -0.56
CA SER A 13 -17.06 -6.88 0.74
C SER A 13 -16.71 -7.90 1.82
N GLY A 14 -15.60 -7.69 2.54
CA GLY A 14 -15.10 -8.63 3.54
C GLY A 14 -15.73 -8.44 4.92
N THR A 15 -16.65 -9.32 5.30
CA THR A 15 -17.13 -9.48 6.69
C THR A 15 -16.03 -10.07 7.59
N ARG A 16 -15.82 -9.44 8.75
CA ARG A 16 -14.74 -9.71 9.72
C ARG A 16 -14.86 -11.10 10.39
N ARG A 17 -14.06 -12.09 9.95
CA ARG A 17 -13.76 -13.32 10.73
C ARG A 17 -12.39 -13.18 11.43
N ARG A 18 -12.43 -12.80 12.70
CA ARG A 18 -11.28 -12.45 13.56
C ARG A 18 -10.35 -13.65 13.81
N GLY A 19 -9.07 -13.53 13.44
CA GLY A 19 -7.99 -14.37 13.97
C GLY A 19 -7.22 -15.19 12.93
N ARG A 20 -7.76 -16.33 12.49
CA ARG A 20 -7.02 -17.28 11.63
C ARG A 20 -7.04 -16.90 10.15
N SER A 21 -8.19 -16.42 9.66
CA SER A 21 -8.39 -16.04 8.25
C SER A 21 -7.66 -14.75 7.86
N TYR A 22 -7.44 -13.85 8.82
CA TYR A 22 -6.77 -12.57 8.59
C TYR A 22 -5.25 -12.74 8.45
N ARG A 23 -4.64 -13.62 9.27
CA ARG A 23 -3.22 -13.98 9.14
C ARG A 23 -2.91 -14.64 7.81
N SER A 24 -3.78 -15.55 7.34
CA SER A 24 -3.63 -16.14 6.02
C SER A 24 -3.73 -15.08 4.91
N SER A 25 -4.60 -14.06 5.06
CA SER A 25 -4.66 -12.99 4.06
C SER A 25 -3.44 -12.07 4.07
N GLU A 26 -2.85 -11.78 5.23
CA GLU A 26 -1.62 -10.97 5.32
C GLU A 26 -0.44 -11.69 4.67
N CYS A 27 -0.19 -12.95 5.03
CA CYS A 27 0.89 -13.74 4.43
C CYS A 27 0.70 -13.91 2.91
N THR A 28 -0.54 -14.10 2.45
CA THR A 28 -0.84 -14.15 1.01
C THR A 28 -0.54 -12.82 0.33
N ALA A 29 -0.99 -11.69 0.89
CA ALA A 29 -0.71 -10.37 0.32
C ALA A 29 0.80 -10.07 0.26
N VAL A 30 1.54 -10.41 1.32
CA VAL A 30 2.99 -10.26 1.35
C VAL A 30 3.65 -11.15 0.29
N ALA A 31 3.22 -12.42 0.15
CA ALA A 31 3.75 -13.31 -0.88
C ALA A 31 3.43 -12.82 -2.31
N GLU A 32 2.29 -12.16 -2.51
CA GLU A 32 1.98 -11.48 -3.77
C GLU A 32 2.91 -10.29 -4.00
N TYR A 33 3.13 -9.43 -3.00
CA TYR A 33 4.06 -8.30 -3.11
C TYR A 33 5.49 -8.74 -3.42
N THR A 34 6.00 -9.76 -2.71
CA THR A 34 7.35 -10.26 -2.93
C THR A 34 7.45 -11.02 -4.24
N GLY A 35 6.50 -11.91 -4.54
CA GLY A 35 6.58 -12.84 -5.67
C GLY A 35 6.09 -12.29 -7.00
N LEU A 36 4.98 -11.55 -7.03
CA LEU A 36 4.39 -11.01 -8.26
C LEU A 36 4.92 -9.62 -8.59
N TRP A 37 5.05 -8.77 -7.58
CA TRP A 37 5.46 -7.37 -7.78
C TRP A 37 6.96 -7.14 -7.60
N GLY A 38 7.67 -8.11 -7.01
CA GLY A 38 9.11 -8.00 -6.77
C GLY A 38 9.44 -6.94 -5.73
N TRP A 39 8.56 -6.72 -4.74
CA TRP A 39 8.73 -5.69 -3.72
C TRP A 39 9.23 -6.30 -2.42
N ASP A 40 10.21 -5.63 -1.80
CA ASP A 40 10.63 -5.93 -0.44
C ASP A 40 9.53 -5.53 0.54
N VAL A 41 9.36 -6.33 1.59
CA VAL A 41 8.37 -6.10 2.63
C VAL A 41 9.05 -6.05 4.00
N VAL A 42 8.66 -5.08 4.82
CA VAL A 42 9.11 -4.97 6.21
C VAL A 42 7.95 -5.25 7.15
N ARG A 43 8.24 -5.95 8.26
CA ARG A 43 7.29 -6.13 9.35
C ARG A 43 7.23 -4.85 10.18
N GLY A 44 6.06 -4.23 10.24
CA GLY A 44 5.82 -3.00 10.97
C GLY A 44 5.21 -3.21 12.34
N ALA A 45 5.35 -2.20 13.19
CA ALA A 45 4.63 -2.13 14.44
C ALA A 45 3.13 -1.97 14.17
N ARG A 46 2.30 -2.30 15.17
CA ARG A 46 0.86 -2.05 15.14
C ARG A 46 0.45 -1.37 16.44
N ALA A 47 -0.62 -0.58 16.38
CA ALA A 47 -1.23 0.00 17.57
C ALA A 47 -2.46 -0.83 17.97
N VAL A 48 -2.52 -1.29 19.22
CA VAL A 48 -3.71 -1.93 19.80
C VAL A 48 -3.97 -1.36 21.18
N GLY A 49 -5.20 -0.88 21.41
CA GLY A 49 -5.60 -0.37 22.72
C GLY A 49 -4.75 0.81 23.22
N GLY A 50 -4.26 1.65 22.30
CA GLY A 50 -3.42 2.81 22.63
C GLY A 50 -1.94 2.50 22.85
N ALA A 51 -1.53 1.22 22.82
CA ALA A 51 -0.14 0.82 22.97
C ALA A 51 0.47 0.40 21.62
N CYS A 52 1.74 0.76 21.41
CA CYS A 52 2.51 0.31 20.25
C CYS A 52 3.11 -1.08 20.51
N SER A 53 3.04 -1.97 19.51
CA SER A 53 3.63 -3.32 19.63
C SER A 53 5.16 -3.34 19.64
N CYS A 54 5.82 -2.19 19.52
CA CYS A 54 7.29 -2.10 19.61
C CYS A 54 7.81 -2.14 21.06
N GLY A 55 6.92 -2.10 22.06
CA GLY A 55 7.27 -2.17 23.48
C GLY A 55 7.69 -0.84 24.11
N ARG A 56 7.83 0.24 23.35
CA ARG A 56 8.10 1.59 23.88
C ARG A 56 6.83 2.22 24.44
N THR A 57 6.90 2.75 25.67
CA THR A 57 5.78 3.43 26.35
C THR A 57 5.50 4.82 25.78
N ASP A 58 6.52 5.48 25.22
CA ASP A 58 6.49 6.84 24.66
C ASP A 58 6.74 6.82 23.14
N CYS A 59 6.23 5.78 22.45
CA CYS A 59 6.42 5.63 21.02
C CYS A 59 5.90 6.86 20.24
N PRO A 60 6.75 7.55 19.44
CA PRO A 60 6.36 8.79 18.76
C PRO A 60 5.40 8.56 17.60
N ALA A 61 5.33 7.33 17.07
CA ALA A 61 4.48 6.96 15.94
C ALA A 61 3.82 5.59 16.19
N PRO A 62 2.89 5.46 17.16
CA PRO A 62 2.32 4.16 17.52
C PRO A 62 1.76 3.41 16.31
N GLY A 63 2.34 2.25 15.99
CA GLY A 63 1.93 1.41 14.85
C GLY A 63 2.34 1.91 13.47
N ALA A 64 3.00 3.06 13.36
CA ALA A 64 3.38 3.70 12.09
C ALA A 64 4.89 3.72 11.90
N HIS A 65 5.59 2.63 12.22
CA HIS A 65 7.03 2.48 12.00
C HIS A 65 7.44 1.01 11.81
N PRO A 66 8.57 0.73 11.13
CA PRO A 66 9.11 -0.62 11.02
C PRO A 66 9.55 -1.19 12.37
N LEU A 67 9.51 -2.51 12.53
CA LEU A 67 10.16 -3.19 13.65
C LEU A 67 11.63 -3.41 13.31
N GLU A 68 12.52 -2.56 13.84
CA GLU A 68 13.94 -2.55 13.47
C GLU A 68 14.67 -3.87 13.74
N PHE A 69 14.21 -4.63 14.74
CA PHE A 69 14.77 -5.95 15.06
C PHE A 69 14.29 -7.06 14.13
N ALA A 70 13.29 -6.81 13.29
CA ALA A 70 12.70 -7.80 12.40
C ALA A 70 13.34 -7.71 11.01
N PRO A 71 14.03 -8.75 10.53
CA PRO A 71 14.57 -8.77 9.18
C PRO A 71 13.48 -8.50 8.13
N GLY A 72 13.85 -7.75 7.09
CA GLY A 72 13.02 -7.55 5.91
C GLY A 72 12.81 -8.86 5.15
N ILE A 73 11.69 -8.96 4.46
CA ILE A 73 11.36 -10.04 3.54
C ILE A 73 11.72 -9.57 2.14
N PRO A 74 12.70 -10.20 1.48
CA PRO A 74 13.15 -9.76 0.18
C PRO A 74 12.12 -10.07 -0.91
N ALA A 75 12.20 -9.32 -2.01
CA ALA A 75 11.57 -9.67 -3.27
C ALA A 75 11.88 -11.13 -3.65
N GLY A 76 10.88 -11.83 -4.17
CA GLY A 76 10.96 -13.26 -4.51
C GLY A 76 10.70 -14.23 -3.36
N ALA A 77 10.48 -13.76 -2.12
CA ALA A 77 10.13 -14.64 -1.01
C ALA A 77 8.83 -15.42 -1.25
N THR A 78 8.84 -16.69 -0.89
CA THR A 78 7.72 -17.62 -1.02
C THR A 78 6.70 -17.48 0.13
N LEU A 79 5.47 -17.97 -0.07
CA LEU A 79 4.44 -17.99 0.98
C LEU A 79 4.90 -18.73 2.25
N ASP A 80 5.73 -19.77 2.13
CA ASP A 80 6.24 -20.52 3.27
C ASP A 80 7.24 -19.70 4.09
N GLU A 81 8.18 -19.02 3.42
CA GLU A 81 9.14 -18.10 4.06
C GLU A 81 8.42 -16.94 4.75
N VAL A 82 7.45 -16.33 4.08
CA VAL A 82 6.60 -15.28 4.64
C VAL A 82 5.83 -15.80 5.86
N SER A 83 5.23 -16.99 5.78
CA SER A 83 4.45 -17.56 6.88
C SER A 83 5.30 -17.86 8.10
N ARG A 84 6.54 -18.34 7.90
CA ARG A 84 7.51 -18.53 8.98
C ARG A 84 7.87 -17.19 9.65
N ALA A 85 8.14 -16.16 8.85
CA ALA A 85 8.44 -14.84 9.38
C ALA A 85 7.28 -14.20 10.17
N TRP A 86 6.02 -14.40 9.73
CA TRP A 86 4.85 -13.89 10.48
C TRP A 86 4.50 -14.74 11.70
N ALA A 87 4.95 -15.99 11.78
CA ALA A 87 4.81 -16.81 12.98
C ALA A 87 5.68 -16.30 14.15
N GLU A 88 6.84 -15.72 13.85
CA GLU A 88 7.73 -15.11 14.86
C GLU A 88 7.13 -13.83 15.46
N LEU A 89 6.41 -13.04 14.65
CA LEU A 89 5.83 -11.76 15.05
C LEU A 89 4.34 -11.68 14.68
N PRO A 90 3.46 -12.44 15.38
CA PRO A 90 2.05 -12.50 15.03
C PRO A 90 1.36 -11.13 15.07
N GLY A 91 0.78 -10.76 13.94
CA GLY A 91 0.02 -9.52 13.78
C GLY A 91 0.85 -8.29 13.46
N ALA A 92 2.17 -8.42 13.23
CA ALA A 92 2.97 -7.32 12.68
C ALA A 92 2.28 -6.76 11.41
N SER A 93 2.30 -5.43 11.27
CA SER A 93 1.73 -4.79 10.08
C SER A 93 2.62 -5.05 8.87
N VAL A 94 2.04 -4.98 7.67
CA VAL A 94 2.76 -5.07 6.41
C VAL A 94 3.21 -3.66 6.02
N MET A 95 4.51 -3.44 5.85
CA MET A 95 5.06 -2.15 5.39
C MET A 95 5.83 -2.35 4.09
N LEU A 96 5.62 -1.44 3.15
CA LEU A 96 6.31 -1.40 1.87
C LEU A 96 7.17 -0.13 1.81
N ALA A 97 8.40 -0.26 1.32
CA ALA A 97 9.30 0.88 1.20
C ALA A 97 9.09 1.61 -0.14
N VAL A 98 8.52 2.82 -0.06
CA VAL A 98 8.47 3.77 -1.19
C VAL A 98 9.88 4.23 -1.59
N GLY A 99 10.04 4.74 -2.80
CA GLY A 99 11.32 5.27 -3.29
C GLY A 99 12.31 4.21 -3.76
N ARG A 100 11.89 2.95 -3.76
CA ARG A 100 12.69 1.80 -4.20
C ARG A 100 12.09 1.20 -5.46
N ALA A 101 11.24 0.19 -5.30
CA ALA A 101 10.61 -0.50 -6.41
C ALA A 101 9.37 0.23 -6.95
N PHE A 102 8.84 1.18 -6.19
CA PHE A 102 7.72 2.03 -6.57
C PHE A 102 7.74 3.33 -5.76
N ASP A 103 7.04 4.34 -6.27
CA ASP A 103 6.67 5.55 -5.54
C ASP A 103 5.16 5.55 -5.30
N VAL A 104 4.68 6.45 -4.46
CA VAL A 104 3.25 6.64 -4.19
C VAL A 104 2.86 8.09 -4.45
N ILE A 105 1.75 8.29 -5.17
CA ILE A 105 1.03 9.56 -5.19
C ILE A 105 -0.13 9.45 -4.20
N GLU A 106 -0.04 10.19 -3.11
CA GLU A 106 -1.06 10.29 -2.09
C GLU A 106 -2.00 11.46 -2.39
N VAL A 107 -3.31 11.22 -2.31
CA VAL A 107 -4.36 12.25 -2.45
C VAL A 107 -5.45 12.06 -1.41
N ALA A 108 -6.30 13.07 -1.22
CA ALA A 108 -7.56 12.89 -0.48
C ALA A 108 -8.38 11.72 -1.07
N GLU A 109 -8.89 10.82 -0.24
CA GLU A 109 -9.64 9.64 -0.70
C GLU A 109 -10.81 9.98 -1.65
N PRO A 110 -11.65 11.02 -1.38
CA PRO A 110 -12.73 11.38 -2.31
C PRO A 110 -12.21 11.81 -3.69
N ALA A 111 -11.07 12.50 -3.75
CA ALA A 111 -10.43 12.90 -5.00
C ALA A 111 -9.85 11.68 -5.73
N GLY A 112 -9.15 10.81 -5.00
CA GLY A 112 -8.61 9.55 -5.51
C GLY A 112 -9.66 8.64 -6.12
N ARG A 113 -10.82 8.46 -5.47
CA ARG A 113 -11.93 7.66 -6.03
C ARG A 113 -12.45 8.21 -7.36
N ARG A 114 -12.56 9.54 -7.48
CA ARG A 114 -12.97 10.20 -8.74
C ARG A 114 -11.90 10.06 -9.82
N ALA A 115 -10.63 10.22 -9.45
CA ALA A 115 -9.49 10.03 -10.35
C ALA A 115 -9.44 8.60 -10.87
N LEU A 116 -9.54 7.59 -10.00
CA LEU A 116 -9.57 6.18 -10.36
C LEU A 116 -10.65 5.89 -11.41
N ALA A 117 -11.89 6.30 -11.16
CA ALA A 117 -13.00 6.12 -12.11
C ALA A 117 -12.79 6.87 -13.44
N ARG A 118 -12.03 7.96 -13.45
CA ARG A 118 -11.68 8.68 -14.68
C ARG A 118 -10.58 7.96 -15.47
N LEU A 119 -9.54 7.51 -14.79
CA LEU A 119 -8.40 6.81 -15.37
C LEU A 119 -8.83 5.46 -15.97
N GLU A 120 -9.71 4.72 -15.28
CA GLU A 120 -10.31 3.48 -15.81
C GLU A 120 -11.09 3.72 -17.11
N ARG A 121 -11.92 4.78 -17.15
CA ARG A 121 -12.66 5.15 -18.37
C ARG A 121 -11.75 5.58 -19.53
N MET A 122 -10.53 6.02 -19.22
CA MET A 122 -9.52 6.37 -20.22
C MET A 122 -8.74 5.14 -20.71
N GLY A 123 -8.93 3.97 -20.08
CA GLY A 123 -8.15 2.76 -20.40
C GLY A 123 -6.68 2.89 -20.02
N LEU A 124 -6.34 3.75 -19.06
CA LEU A 124 -4.96 3.89 -18.61
C LEU A 124 -4.55 2.66 -17.78
N PRO A 125 -3.36 2.08 -18.00
CA PRO A 125 -2.85 1.05 -17.13
C PRO A 125 -2.61 1.66 -15.75
N LEU A 126 -3.21 1.05 -14.74
CA LEU A 126 -3.10 1.50 -13.35
C LEU A 126 -2.34 0.47 -12.54
N GLY A 127 -1.42 0.96 -11.71
CA GLY A 127 -0.87 0.17 -10.62
C GLY A 127 -1.91 -0.05 -9.50
N PRO A 128 -1.51 -0.75 -8.43
CA PRO A 128 -2.33 -0.87 -7.23
C PRO A 128 -2.78 0.48 -6.70
N VAL A 129 -4.00 0.53 -6.16
CA VAL A 129 -4.54 1.69 -5.46
C VAL A 129 -5.11 1.24 -4.12
N THR A 130 -4.70 1.89 -3.04
CA THR A 130 -5.18 1.57 -1.69
C THR A 130 -5.87 2.78 -1.06
N ALA A 131 -6.87 2.53 -0.21
CA ALA A 131 -7.45 3.54 0.66
C ALA A 131 -6.86 3.38 2.06
N THR A 132 -6.52 4.47 2.72
CA THR A 132 -5.94 4.47 4.07
C THR A 132 -6.99 4.81 5.12
N PRO A 133 -6.82 4.36 6.38
CA PRO A 133 -7.71 4.74 7.48
C PRO A 133 -7.80 6.25 7.74
N GLU A 134 -6.79 7.01 7.31
CA GLU A 134 -6.68 8.46 7.47
C GLU A 134 -7.43 9.24 6.39
N GLY A 135 -8.23 8.56 5.55
CA GLY A 135 -8.99 9.19 4.47
C GLY A 135 -8.12 9.63 3.29
N ARG A 136 -7.01 8.92 3.07
CA ARG A 136 -6.13 9.11 1.91
C ARG A 136 -6.32 7.97 0.91
N ALA A 137 -5.95 8.23 -0.35
CA ALA A 137 -5.76 7.19 -1.35
C ALA A 137 -4.32 7.23 -1.85
N HIS A 138 -3.71 6.05 -1.97
CA HIS A 138 -2.35 5.87 -2.47
C HIS A 138 -2.39 5.22 -3.85
N PHE A 139 -1.86 5.93 -4.85
CA PHE A 139 -1.63 5.40 -6.19
C PHE A 139 -0.19 4.95 -6.30
N PHE A 140 0.02 3.66 -6.51
CA PHE A 140 1.35 3.11 -6.68
C PHE A 140 1.80 3.36 -8.13
N VAL A 141 2.94 4.03 -8.26
CA VAL A 141 3.48 4.51 -9.53
C VAL A 141 4.95 4.08 -9.67
N SER A 142 5.49 4.21 -10.87
CA SER A 142 6.90 3.88 -11.14
C SER A 142 7.85 4.69 -10.24
N PRO A 143 9.00 4.12 -9.83
CA PRO A 143 10.04 4.86 -9.12
C PRO A 143 10.44 6.15 -9.84
N GLY A 144 10.65 7.22 -9.08
CA GLY A 144 10.99 8.55 -9.58
C GLY A 144 9.79 9.44 -9.91
N ALA A 145 8.58 8.87 -10.03
CA ALA A 145 7.37 9.64 -10.33
C ALA A 145 7.04 10.67 -9.23
N ALA A 146 7.35 10.37 -7.95
CA ALA A 146 7.16 11.33 -6.88
C ALA A 146 8.08 12.56 -7.03
N ALA A 147 9.31 12.35 -7.51
CA ALA A 147 10.27 13.44 -7.74
C ALA A 147 9.92 14.28 -8.98
N GLU A 148 9.31 13.68 -10.01
CA GLU A 148 8.87 14.38 -11.22
C GLU A 148 7.58 15.19 -11.05
N LEU A 149 6.79 14.85 -10.02
CA LEU A 149 5.47 15.41 -9.77
C LEU A 149 5.45 16.96 -9.73
N PRO A 150 6.34 17.67 -9.00
CA PRO A 150 6.33 19.13 -8.98
C PRO A 150 6.52 19.75 -10.37
N ALA A 151 7.44 19.21 -11.17
CA ALA A 151 7.69 19.68 -12.53
C ALA A 151 6.51 19.39 -13.48
N LEU A 152 5.81 18.26 -13.27
CA LEU A 152 4.58 17.96 -14.00
C LEU A 152 3.46 18.95 -13.65
N LEU A 153 3.23 19.21 -12.37
CA LEU A 153 2.19 20.15 -11.91
C LEU A 153 2.43 21.56 -12.47
N TYR A 154 3.66 22.04 -12.42
CA TYR A 154 4.04 23.32 -13.03
C TYR A 154 3.72 23.37 -14.53
N ARG A 155 4.09 22.33 -15.30
CA ARG A 155 3.77 22.27 -16.74
C ARG A 155 2.28 22.22 -17.04
N LEU A 156 1.47 21.72 -16.11
CA LEU A 156 0.01 21.69 -16.21
C LEU A 156 -0.66 22.99 -15.77
N GLY A 157 0.13 24.02 -15.39
CA GLY A 157 -0.37 25.33 -14.97
C GLY A 157 -0.81 25.37 -13.50
N TRP A 158 -0.34 24.44 -12.66
CA TRP A 158 -0.54 24.51 -11.22
C TRP A 158 0.64 25.24 -10.57
N ASP A 159 0.50 26.55 -10.45
CA ASP A 159 1.56 27.44 -9.94
C ASP A 159 1.79 27.32 -8.41
N ASP A 160 0.78 26.86 -7.67
CA ASP A 160 0.88 26.51 -6.24
C ASP A 160 0.52 25.03 -6.03
N PRO A 161 1.49 24.11 -6.15
CA PRO A 161 1.29 22.69 -5.85
C PRO A 161 0.82 22.41 -4.41
N ALA A 162 1.14 23.30 -3.45
CA ALA A 162 0.73 23.12 -2.06
C ALA A 162 -0.76 23.39 -1.84
N SER A 163 -1.42 24.09 -2.78
CA SER A 163 -2.89 24.23 -2.81
C SER A 163 -3.62 22.93 -3.14
N LEU A 164 -2.92 21.97 -3.76
CA LEU A 164 -3.46 20.64 -4.03
C LEU A 164 -3.25 19.74 -2.81
N ASP A 165 -4.31 19.07 -2.37
CA ASP A 165 -4.20 18.01 -1.37
C ASP A 165 -3.66 16.71 -1.99
N LEU A 166 -2.40 16.80 -2.44
CA LEU A 166 -1.67 15.79 -3.19
C LEU A 166 -0.20 15.79 -2.76
N ARG A 167 0.40 14.61 -2.58
CA ARG A 167 1.80 14.44 -2.17
C ARG A 167 2.46 13.29 -2.92
N GLY A 168 3.71 13.46 -3.32
CA GLY A 168 4.57 12.35 -3.77
C GLY A 168 5.32 11.76 -2.58
N LEU A 169 5.37 10.44 -2.50
CA LEU A 169 6.17 9.67 -1.54
C LEU A 169 7.12 8.78 -2.34
N GLY A 170 8.41 9.06 -2.28
CA GLY A 170 9.47 8.37 -3.00
C GLY A 170 10.85 8.74 -2.47
#